data_AF-A0A1G5Z3S7-F1
#
_entry.id   AF-A0A1G5Z3S7-F1
#
_cell.length_a   1.000
_cell.length_b   1.000
_cell.length_c   1.000
_cell.angle_alpha   90.00
_cell.angle_beta   90.00
_cell.angle_gamma   90.00
#
_symmetry.space_group_name_H-M   'P 1'
#
loop_
_entity.id
_entity.type
_entity.pdbx_description
1 polymer ?
#
loop_
_entity_poly.entity_id
_entity_poly.type
_entity_poly.pdbx_seq_one_letter_code
_entity_poly.pdbx_strand_id
1 'polypeptide(L)' 'MTKIRTGLAHIAEREVTWKPILSAPFDCDLKVAVLDEGEHALAFPCIKAREGWKDAVTGIVLDIHPTHWCEWPTDL' A
#
# COMPACT_ATOMS: atom_id res chain seq x y z
N MET A 1 0.84 1.80 41.66
CA MET A 1 -0.21 1.07 40.90
C MET A 1 0.43 0.57 39.62
N THR A 2 1.00 -0.64 39.70
CA THR A 2 1.75 -1.27 38.61
C THR A 2 0.76 -1.89 37.63
N LYS A 3 0.64 -1.34 36.42
CA LYS A 3 -0.02 -2.04 35.32
C LYS A 3 1.03 -2.84 34.56
N ILE A 4 0.86 -4.15 34.68
CA ILE A 4 1.72 -5.23 34.25
C ILE A 4 1.76 -5.23 32.72
N ARG A 5 2.96 -5.17 32.14
CA ARG A 5 3.20 -5.40 30.71
C ARG A 5 3.17 -6.91 30.49
N THR A 6 2.06 -7.45 29.96
CA THR A 6 1.93 -8.85 29.56
C THR A 6 1.87 -8.93 28.03
N GLY A 7 2.80 -9.70 27.46
CA GLY A 7 3.14 -9.74 26.03
C GLY A 7 2.25 -10.59 25.13
N LEU A 8 2.74 -10.74 23.89
CA LEU A 8 2.17 -11.31 22.65
C LEU A 8 1.36 -10.35 21.77
N ALA A 9 2.05 -9.37 21.18
CA ALA A 9 1.85 -8.89 19.80
C ALA A 9 2.90 -7.80 19.52
N HIS A 10 4.18 -8.17 19.50
CA HIS A 10 5.21 -7.34 18.85
C HIS A 10 5.37 -7.82 17.40
N ILE A 11 4.23 -8.11 16.73
CA ILE A 11 4.24 -8.09 15.28
C ILE A 11 4.45 -6.62 14.98
N ALA A 12 5.60 -6.27 14.40
CA ALA A 12 5.84 -4.92 13.95
C ALA A 12 4.68 -4.54 13.03
N GLU A 13 3.69 -3.86 13.61
CA GLU A 13 2.77 -2.99 12.91
C GLU A 13 3.67 -1.90 12.34
N ARG A 14 4.38 -2.21 11.24
CA ARG A 14 5.10 -1.21 10.46
C ARG A 14 4.02 -0.20 10.13
N GLU A 15 4.04 0.94 10.82
CA GLU A 15 3.06 2.00 10.61
C GLU A 15 3.05 2.32 9.12
N VAL A 16 2.02 1.85 8.44
CA VAL A 16 1.88 2.03 7.01
C VAL A 16 1.63 3.52 6.82
N THR A 17 2.69 4.24 6.46
CA THR A 17 2.61 5.68 6.24
C THR A 17 1.97 5.92 4.88
N TRP A 18 0.64 6.00 4.89
CA TRP A 18 -0.15 6.35 3.73
C TRP A 18 0.10 7.80 3.33
N LYS A 19 0.31 8.01 2.03
CA LYS A 19 0.56 9.30 1.39
C LYS A 19 -0.52 9.54 0.33
N PRO A 20 -0.86 10.81 0.02
CA PRO A 20 -1.84 11.12 -1.02
C PRO A 20 -1.42 10.55 -2.38
N ILE A 21 -2.35 9.98 -3.16
CA ILE A 21 -2.02 9.34 -4.45
C ILE A 21 -1.30 10.26 -5.45
N LEU A 22 -1.54 11.57 -5.35
CA LEU A 22 -0.91 12.58 -6.20
C LEU A 22 0.61 12.62 -6.03
N SER A 23 1.13 12.29 -4.84
CA SER A 23 2.57 12.26 -4.54
C SER A 23 3.24 10.91 -4.85
N ALA A 24 2.48 9.93 -5.35
CA ALA A 24 3.02 8.62 -5.68
C ALA A 24 4.14 8.72 -6.72
N PRO A 25 5.32 8.14 -6.45
CA PRO A 25 6.42 8.10 -7.41
C PRO A 25 6.07 7.19 -8.60
N PHE A 26 6.69 7.48 -9.73
CA PHE A 26 6.62 6.62 -10.91
C PHE A 26 7.62 5.47 -10.78
N ASP A 27 7.34 4.35 -11.48
CA ASP A 27 8.28 3.23 -11.64
C ASP A 27 8.79 2.62 -10.31
N CYS A 28 7.94 2.63 -9.28
CA CYS A 28 8.22 2.03 -7.97
C CYS A 28 7.10 1.07 -7.58
N ASP A 29 7.45 0.01 -6.84
CA ASP A 29 6.48 -0.93 -6.28
C ASP A 29 5.78 -0.28 -5.09
N LEU A 30 4.50 0.03 -5.26
CA LEU A 30 3.69 0.70 -4.25
C LEU A 30 2.52 -0.18 -3.84
N LYS A 31 2.16 -0.13 -2.56
CA LYS A 31 0.84 -0.58 -2.13
C LYS A 31 -0.12 0.61 -2.27
N VAL A 32 -1.24 0.41 -2.96
CA VAL A 32 -2.23 1.48 -3.16
C VAL A 32 -3.56 1.10 -2.54
N ALA A 33 -4.27 2.09 -2.01
CA ALA A 33 -5.64 1.97 -1.57
C ALA A 33 -6.59 2.48 -2.65
N VAL A 34 -7.65 1.75 -2.93
CA VAL A 34 -8.71 2.12 -3.87
C VAL A 34 -10.02 2.31 -3.13
N LEU A 35 -10.86 3.21 -3.62
CA LEU A 35 -12.20 3.44 -3.10
C LEU A 35 -13.22 3.01 -4.17
N ASP A 36 -13.72 1.79 -4.04
CA ASP A 36 -14.80 1.29 -4.89
C ASP A 36 -16.04 0.93 -4.02
N GLU A 37 -16.27 -0.33 -3.63
CA GLU A 37 -17.29 -0.78 -2.66
C GLU A 37 -16.93 -0.45 -1.20
N GLY A 38 -15.79 0.20 -1.01
CA GLY A 38 -15.20 0.61 0.26
C GLY A 38 -13.70 0.86 0.07
N GLU A 39 -13.09 1.62 1.00
CA GLU A 39 -11.65 1.85 0.94
C GLU A 39 -10.92 0.56 1.33
N HIS A 40 -10.11 0.03 0.42
CA HIS A 40 -9.28 -1.14 0.68
C HIS A 40 -7.95 -1.05 -0.06
N ALA A 41 -6.92 -1.66 0.54
CA ALA A 41 -5.60 -1.73 -0.08
C ALA A 41 -5.48 -2.93 -1.01
N LEU A 42 -4.86 -2.73 -2.17
CA LEU A 42 -4.54 -3.82 -3.08
C LEU A 42 -3.51 -4.77 -2.43
N ALA A 43 -3.73 -6.06 -2.64
CA ALA A 43 -2.92 -7.14 -2.09
C ALA A 43 -1.69 -7.47 -2.95
N PHE A 44 -1.40 -6.67 -3.97
CA PHE A 44 -0.29 -6.83 -4.89
C PHE A 44 0.39 -5.47 -5.16
N PRO A 45 1.70 -5.48 -5.50
CA PRO A 45 2.42 -4.25 -5.80
C PRO A 45 1.90 -3.62 -7.10
N CYS A 46 1.76 -2.30 -7.07
CA CYS A 46 1.31 -1.49 -8.19
C CYS A 46 2.35 -0.45 -8.57
N ILE A 47 2.56 -0.25 -9.86
CA ILE A 47 3.45 0.77 -10.41
C ILE A 47 2.62 1.87 -11.05
N LYS A 48 2.96 3.12 -10.72
CA LYS A 48 2.44 4.28 -11.45
C LYS A 48 3.25 4.46 -12.74
N ALA A 49 2.57 4.33 -13.88
CA ALA A 49 3.12 4.51 -15.22
C ALA A 49 2.46 5.69 -15.94
N ARG A 50 2.94 6.04 -17.13
CA ARG A 50 2.37 7.13 -17.95
C ARG A 50 0.94 6.86 -18.41
N GLU A 51 0.61 5.60 -18.68
CA GLU A 51 -0.72 5.16 -19.11
C GLU A 51 -1.69 4.86 -17.95
N GLY A 52 -1.25 5.03 -16.69
CA GLY A 52 -2.06 4.75 -15.52
C GLY A 52 -1.36 3.81 -14.54
N TRP A 53 -2.13 3.03 -13.81
CA TRP A 53 -1.60 2.05 -12.86
C TRP A 53 -1.37 0.71 -13.53
N LYS A 54 -0.33 0.01 -13.09
CA LYS A 54 -0.03 -1.34 -13.54
C LYS A 54 0.20 -2.25 -12.36
N ASP A 55 -0.17 -3.52 -12.50
CA ASP A 55 0.31 -4.57 -11.62
C ASP A 55 1.82 -4.75 -11.86
N ALA A 56 2.62 -4.66 -10.80
CA ALA A 56 4.08 -4.77 -10.91
C ALA A 56 4.55 -6.19 -11.24
N VAL A 57 3.76 -7.21 -10.90
CA VAL A 57 4.06 -8.62 -11.12
C VAL A 57 3.72 -9.03 -12.55
N THR A 58 2.52 -8.66 -13.03
CA THR A 58 2.01 -9.10 -14.34
C THR A 58 2.25 -8.08 -15.46
N GLY A 59 2.50 -6.81 -15.11
CA GLY A 59 2.63 -5.70 -16.06
C GLY A 59 1.31 -5.25 -16.70
N ILE A 60 0.18 -5.83 -16.28
CA ILE A 60 -1.15 -5.51 -16.81
C ILE A 60 -1.57 -4.11 -16.35
N VAL A 61 -2.14 -3.32 -17.26
CA VAL A 61 -2.74 -2.02 -16.94
C VAL A 61 -4.02 -2.22 -16.15
N LEU A 62 -4.09 -1.53 -15.01
CA LEU A 62 -5.20 -1.58 -14.06
C LEU A 62 -6.07 -0.33 -14.25
N ASP A 63 -7.38 -0.55 -14.44
CA ASP A 63 -8.37 0.53 -14.43
C ASP A 63 -8.83 0.78 -12.98
N ILE A 64 -7.97 1.42 -12.19
CA ILE A 64 -8.21 1.73 -10.78
C ILE A 64 -8.05 3.22 -10.49
N HIS A 65 -8.80 3.69 -9.50
CA HIS A 65 -8.74 5.07 -9.01
C HIS A 65 -8.26 5.10 -7.55
N PRO A 66 -6.95 4.93 -7.31
CA PRO A 66 -6.42 4.88 -5.96
C PRO A 66 -6.50 6.24 -5.24
N THR A 67 -6.70 6.20 -3.93
CA THR A 67 -6.82 7.37 -3.03
C THR A 67 -5.52 7.67 -2.31
N HIS A 68 -4.83 6.62 -1.85
CA HIS A 68 -3.61 6.68 -1.06
C HIS A 68 -2.59 5.65 -1.55
N TRP A 69 -1.32 5.88 -1.23
CA TRP A 69 -0.25 4.92 -1.48
C TRP A 69 0.68 4.80 -0.27
N CYS A 70 1.37 3.68 -0.16
CA CYS A 70 2.54 3.51 0.69
C CYS A 70 3.58 2.68 -0.03
N GLU A 71 4.79 2.63 0.52
CA GLU A 71 5.85 1.76 0.01
C GLU A 71 5.44 0.30 0.14
N TRP A 72 5.72 -0.50 -0.89
CA TRP A 72 5.52 -1.93 -0.81
C TRP A 72 6.51 -2.53 0.20
N PRO A 73 6.07 -3.38 1.14
CA PRO A 73 6.99 -4.01 2.08
C PRO A 73 7.95 -4.95 1.34
N THR A 74 9.24 -4.60 1.33
CA THR A 74 10.31 -5.40 0.70
C THR A 74 10.81 -6.56 1.57
N ASP A 75 10.17 -6.81 2.72
CA ASP A 75 10.63 -7.73 3.78
C ASP A 75 9.65 -8.90 3.98
N LEU A 76 9.08 -9.43 2.89
CA LEU A 76 8.22 -10.62 2.90
C LEU A 76 9.00 -11.86 2.44
#